data_AF-H0TFH7-F1
#
_entry.id   AF-H0TFH7-F1
#
_cell.length_a   1.000
_cell.length_b   1.000
_cell.length_c   1.000
_cell.angle_alpha   90.00
_cell.angle_beta   90.00
_cell.angle_gamma   90.00
#
_symmetry.space_group_name_H-M   'P 1'
#
loop_
_entity.id
_entity.type
_entity.pdbx_description
1 polymer ?
#
loop_
_entity_poly.entity_id
_entity_poly.type
_entity_poly.pdbx_seq_one_letter_code
_entity_poly.pdbx_strand_id
1 'polypeptide(L)'
;MKLQFAHTLAFIAAVSQTHLASPARADATISKSQADAFDARVFAKPPGRKAYACFTRHHDADHLARHPKQKVAAMQLLMTAEIADRDSALTYSFRLGINDRDRPGDFDSSGACDHALAEETHHEIRYSCPVDCEGGGIEVALSKDDKSAIVRLARITMWQRDNKPDTAKPDIAKPDSEASDALVAGSDDKIFRLDRTDPNDCAGLVTDRKELAALRHK
;
A
#
# COMPACT_ATOMS: atom_id res chain seq x y z
N MET A 1 -36.08 -76.15 -25.82
CA MET A 1 -36.56 -76.61 -24.50
C MET A 1 -36.18 -75.52 -23.50
N LYS A 2 -37.15 -75.06 -22.70
CA LYS A 2 -37.07 -73.87 -21.82
C LYS A 2 -35.84 -73.88 -20.90
N LEU A 3 -35.24 -72.71 -20.66
CA LEU A 3 -34.66 -72.40 -19.34
C LEU A 3 -34.79 -70.90 -19.05
N GLN A 4 -35.59 -70.60 -18.02
CA GLN A 4 -35.65 -69.31 -17.33
C GLN A 4 -34.41 -69.16 -16.44
N PHE A 5 -33.90 -67.94 -16.28
CA PHE A 5 -34.02 -67.14 -15.06
C PHE A 5 -33.19 -65.86 -15.23
N ALA A 6 -33.88 -64.72 -15.20
CA ALA A 6 -33.29 -63.40 -15.22
C ALA A 6 -32.71 -63.06 -13.83
N HIS A 7 -31.49 -62.54 -13.80
CA HIS A 7 -30.93 -61.82 -12.66
C HIS A 7 -30.51 -60.43 -13.12
N THR A 8 -31.22 -59.44 -12.59
CA THR A 8 -31.02 -58.01 -12.80
C THR A 8 -29.82 -57.57 -11.96
N LEU A 9 -28.70 -57.21 -12.60
CA LEU A 9 -27.56 -56.55 -11.96
C LEU A 9 -27.64 -55.05 -12.21
N ALA A 10 -27.92 -54.28 -11.15
CA ALA A 10 -27.84 -52.83 -11.17
C ALA A 10 -26.37 -52.39 -11.01
N PHE A 11 -25.81 -51.74 -12.04
CA PHE A 11 -24.52 -51.07 -11.96
C PHE A 11 -24.71 -49.65 -11.41
N ILE A 12 -24.17 -49.37 -10.22
CA ILE A 12 -24.03 -48.02 -9.68
C ILE A 12 -22.75 -47.43 -10.29
N ALA A 13 -22.88 -46.44 -11.17
CA ALA A 13 -21.76 -45.67 -11.68
C ALA A 13 -21.35 -44.61 -10.64
N ALA A 14 -20.23 -44.83 -9.96
CA ALA A 14 -19.60 -43.81 -9.12
C ALA A 14 -18.81 -42.84 -10.02
N VAL A 15 -19.34 -41.64 -10.22
CA VAL A 15 -18.61 -40.54 -10.89
C VAL A 15 -17.70 -39.88 -9.85
N SER A 16 -16.41 -40.19 -9.89
CA SER A 16 -15.39 -39.51 -9.09
C SER A 16 -15.18 -38.09 -9.65
N GLN A 17 -15.66 -37.08 -8.93
CA GLN A 17 -15.33 -35.68 -9.21
C GLN A 17 -13.89 -35.43 -8.75
N THR A 18 -12.95 -35.34 -9.70
CA THR A 18 -11.62 -34.81 -9.42
C THR A 18 -11.76 -33.30 -9.25
N HIS A 19 -11.78 -32.83 -8.00
CA HIS A 19 -11.60 -31.42 -7.70
C HIS A 19 -10.19 -31.01 -8.15
N LEU A 20 -10.11 -30.25 -9.25
CA LEU A 20 -8.91 -29.49 -9.60
C LEU A 20 -8.68 -28.48 -8.47
N ALA A 21 -7.74 -28.78 -7.57
CA ALA A 21 -7.21 -27.80 -6.66
C ALA A 21 -6.53 -26.71 -7.49
N SER A 22 -7.09 -25.51 -7.51
CA SER A 22 -6.36 -24.33 -7.97
C SER A 22 -5.05 -24.25 -7.18
N PRO A 23 -3.89 -24.05 -7.82
CA PRO A 23 -2.68 -23.77 -7.06
C PRO A 23 -2.92 -22.46 -6.31
N ALA A 24 -2.90 -22.53 -4.99
CA ALA A 24 -2.67 -21.35 -4.17
C ALA A 24 -1.40 -20.71 -4.74
N ARG A 25 -1.46 -19.42 -5.13
CA ARG A 25 -0.25 -18.65 -5.42
C ARG A 25 0.64 -18.81 -4.19
N ALA A 26 1.79 -19.44 -4.36
CA ALA A 26 2.79 -19.46 -3.31
C ALA A 26 3.26 -18.01 -3.20
N ASP A 27 2.83 -17.29 -2.16
CA ASP A 27 3.43 -16.00 -1.85
C ASP A 27 4.94 -16.22 -1.82
N ALA A 28 5.67 -15.61 -2.75
CA ALA A 28 7.11 -15.76 -2.89
C ALA A 28 7.76 -15.12 -1.66
N THR A 29 7.87 -15.93 -0.61
CA THR A 29 8.38 -15.56 0.70
C THR A 29 9.89 -15.37 0.57
N ILE A 30 10.35 -14.15 0.81
CA ILE A 30 11.78 -13.83 0.87
C ILE A 30 12.38 -14.34 2.17
N SER A 31 13.69 -14.59 2.17
CA SER A 31 14.40 -14.91 3.40
C SER A 31 14.38 -13.73 4.38
N LYS A 32 14.54 -14.02 5.68
CA LYS A 32 14.70 -12.98 6.70
C LYS A 32 15.84 -12.01 6.37
N SER A 33 16.97 -12.50 5.86
CA SER A 33 18.11 -11.64 5.50
C SER A 33 17.81 -10.73 4.31
N GLN A 34 17.00 -11.17 3.35
CA GLN A 34 16.54 -10.35 2.24
C GLN A 34 15.57 -9.26 2.72
N ALA A 35 14.64 -9.61 3.62
CA ALA A 35 13.73 -8.65 4.24
C ALA A 35 14.49 -7.59 5.06
N ASP A 36 15.38 -8.03 5.96
CA ASP A 36 16.19 -7.14 6.81
C ASP A 36 17.08 -6.20 5.95
N ALA A 37 17.62 -6.70 4.83
CA ALA A 37 18.39 -5.90 3.87
C ALA A 37 17.52 -4.89 3.11
N PHE A 38 16.31 -5.27 2.72
CA PHE A 38 15.36 -4.36 2.08
C PHE A 38 14.93 -3.24 3.03
N ASP A 39 14.62 -3.58 4.29
CA ASP A 39 14.31 -2.60 5.32
C ASP A 39 15.46 -1.61 5.53
N ALA A 40 16.69 -2.11 5.63
CA ALA A 40 17.86 -1.26 5.79
C ALA A 40 18.02 -0.27 4.63
N ARG A 41 17.66 -0.67 3.40
CA ARG A 41 17.66 0.22 2.24
C ARG A 41 16.52 1.24 2.30
N VAL A 42 15.31 0.82 2.65
CA VAL A 42 14.15 1.72 2.79
C VAL A 42 14.41 2.78 3.84
N PHE A 43 14.89 2.40 5.01
CA PHE A 43 15.10 3.31 6.15
C PHE A 43 16.52 3.90 6.22
N ALA A 44 17.33 3.69 5.17
CA ALA A 44 18.74 4.08 5.05
C ALA A 44 19.69 3.49 6.13
N LYS A 45 19.15 2.68 7.04
CA LYS A 45 19.84 1.88 8.06
C LYS A 45 18.87 0.82 8.60
N PRO A 46 19.36 -0.26 9.22
CA PRO A 46 18.47 -1.22 9.89
C PRO A 46 17.52 -0.50 10.86
N PRO A 47 16.20 -0.72 10.75
CA PRO A 47 15.24 -0.10 11.64
C PRO A 47 15.46 -0.57 13.08
N GLY A 48 15.55 0.39 14.00
CA GLY A 48 15.53 0.11 15.44
C GLY A 48 14.10 -0.04 15.94
N ARG A 49 13.79 0.51 17.12
CA ARG A 49 12.41 0.55 17.63
C ARG A 49 11.47 1.43 16.80
N LYS A 50 12.01 2.48 16.17
CA LYS A 50 11.25 3.38 15.29
C LYS A 50 12.16 3.98 14.23
N ALA A 51 11.70 3.96 12.98
CA ALA A 51 12.39 4.55 11.83
C ALA A 51 11.38 5.16 10.86
N TYR A 52 11.82 6.20 10.14
CA TYR A 52 11.02 6.91 9.15
C TYR A 52 11.80 7.03 7.84
N ALA A 53 11.10 6.95 6.72
CA ALA A 53 11.63 7.29 5.41
C ALA A 53 10.61 8.16 4.67
N CYS A 54 11.04 9.34 4.23
CA CYS A 54 10.21 10.25 3.45
C CYS A 54 10.65 10.24 1.99
N PHE A 55 9.66 10.20 1.09
CA PHE A 55 9.85 10.32 -0.33
C PHE A 55 8.83 11.31 -0.89
N THR A 56 9.26 12.18 -1.79
CA THR A 56 8.37 13.21 -2.35
C THR A 56 8.54 13.34 -3.86
N ARG A 57 7.49 13.82 -4.52
CA ARG A 57 7.53 14.25 -5.91
C ARG A 57 6.59 15.42 -6.11
N HIS A 58 7.07 16.42 -6.83
CA HIS A 58 6.25 17.52 -7.34
C HIS A 58 6.42 17.58 -8.86
N HIS A 59 5.30 17.71 -9.58
CA HIS A 59 5.28 17.87 -11.02
C HIS A 59 5.00 19.33 -11.35
N ASP A 60 5.85 19.93 -12.19
CA ASP A 60 5.63 21.28 -12.67
C ASP A 60 4.51 21.33 -13.73
N ALA A 61 4.10 22.55 -14.07
CA ALA A 61 3.06 22.78 -15.05
C ALA A 61 3.41 22.20 -16.43
N ASP A 62 4.69 22.23 -16.81
CA ASP A 62 5.14 21.71 -18.10
C ASP A 62 5.02 20.19 -18.17
N HIS A 63 5.33 19.47 -17.08
CA HIS A 63 5.11 18.03 -16.95
C HIS A 63 3.62 17.72 -17.03
N LEU A 64 2.80 18.41 -16.23
CA LEU A 64 1.35 18.15 -16.20
C LEU A 64 0.67 18.45 -17.55
N ALA A 65 1.15 19.46 -18.30
CA ALA A 65 0.68 19.75 -19.64
C ALA A 65 0.99 18.63 -20.65
N ARG A 66 2.14 17.95 -20.48
CA ARG A 66 2.51 16.77 -21.30
C ARG A 66 1.82 15.49 -20.86
N HIS A 67 1.30 15.44 -19.63
CA HIS A 67 0.58 14.31 -19.05
C HIS A 67 -0.86 14.70 -18.72
N PRO A 68 -1.71 14.95 -19.74
CA PRO A 68 -3.05 15.50 -19.55
C PRO A 68 -4.00 14.54 -18.84
N LYS A 69 -3.63 13.28 -18.56
CA LYS A 69 -4.44 12.35 -17.78
C LYS A 69 -3.94 12.18 -16.34
N GLN A 70 -2.80 12.78 -15.98
CA GLN A 70 -2.23 12.71 -14.64
C GLN A 70 -2.96 13.67 -13.70
N LYS A 71 -3.69 13.13 -12.73
CA LYS A 71 -4.40 13.92 -11.71
C LYS A 71 -3.47 14.38 -10.59
N VAL A 72 -2.48 13.56 -10.22
CA VAL A 72 -1.60 13.86 -9.09
C VAL A 72 -0.54 14.88 -9.49
N ALA A 73 -0.62 16.10 -8.93
CA ALA A 73 0.38 17.15 -9.10
C ALA A 73 1.58 16.98 -8.15
N ALA A 74 1.32 16.55 -6.92
CA ALA A 74 2.37 16.24 -5.96
C ALA A 74 1.98 15.05 -5.08
N MET A 75 2.99 14.30 -4.66
CA MET A 75 2.84 13.13 -3.80
C MET A 75 3.94 13.11 -2.75
N GLN A 76 3.56 12.80 -1.52
CA GLN A 76 4.48 12.55 -0.40
C GLN A 76 4.17 11.17 0.17
N LEU A 77 5.21 10.39 0.46
CA LEU A 77 5.12 9.09 1.11
C LEU A 77 5.99 9.09 2.36
N LEU A 78 5.37 8.89 3.51
CA LEU A 78 6.05 8.58 4.76
C LEU A 78 5.88 7.09 5.04
N MET A 79 6.98 6.36 4.99
CA MET A 79 7.06 4.99 5.51
C MET A 79 7.52 5.04 6.96
N THR A 80 6.85 4.27 7.82
CA THR A 80 7.22 4.11 9.23
C THR A 80 7.47 2.63 9.51
N ALA A 81 8.55 2.33 10.22
CA ALA A 81 8.77 1.03 10.85
C ALA A 81 8.78 1.21 12.37
N GLU A 82 8.04 0.38 13.09
CA GLU A 82 7.89 0.51 14.55
C GLU A 82 7.78 -0.85 15.24
N ILE A 83 8.44 -0.98 16.39
CA ILE A 83 8.19 -2.05 17.36
C ILE A 83 7.36 -1.41 18.48
N ALA A 84 6.05 -1.68 18.48
CA ALA A 84 5.15 -1.13 19.48
C ALA A 84 5.55 -1.59 20.89
N ASP A 85 5.24 -0.78 21.92
CA ASP A 85 5.73 -1.01 23.30
C ASP A 85 5.37 -2.38 23.90
N ARG A 86 4.32 -3.03 23.39
CA ARG A 86 3.87 -4.36 23.84
C ARG A 86 4.13 -5.48 22.82
N ASP A 87 4.72 -5.14 21.68
CA ASP A 87 5.02 -6.09 20.62
C ASP A 87 6.51 -6.43 20.58
N SER A 88 6.81 -7.55 19.94
CA SER A 88 8.19 -8.00 19.67
C SER A 88 8.52 -8.01 18.18
N ALA A 89 7.53 -7.77 17.33
CA ALA A 89 7.67 -7.73 15.88
C ALA A 89 7.72 -6.29 15.39
N LEU A 90 8.53 -6.07 14.36
CA LEU A 90 8.56 -4.82 13.62
C LEU A 90 7.32 -4.78 12.71
N THR A 91 6.53 -3.72 12.80
CA THR A 91 5.40 -3.44 11.93
C THR A 91 5.72 -2.27 11.01
N TYR A 92 5.03 -2.21 9.88
CA TYR A 92 5.20 -1.14 8.90
C TYR A 92 3.87 -0.45 8.63
N SER A 93 3.92 0.84 8.40
CA SER A 93 2.78 1.63 7.99
C SER A 93 3.21 2.69 7.00
N PHE A 94 2.22 3.22 6.27
CA PHE A 94 2.42 4.32 5.35
C PHE A 94 1.45 5.45 5.64
N ARG A 95 1.89 6.67 5.35
CA ARG A 95 1.02 7.82 5.13
C ARG A 95 1.36 8.42 3.78
N LEU A 96 0.35 8.66 2.97
CA LEU A 96 0.47 9.18 1.62
C LEU A 96 -0.26 10.51 1.53
N GLY A 97 0.46 11.59 1.24
CA GLY A 97 -0.10 12.90 0.92
C GLY A 97 -0.24 13.08 -0.58
N ILE A 98 -1.36 13.62 -1.02
CA ILE A 98 -1.68 13.83 -2.44
C ILE A 98 -2.19 15.27 -2.63
N ASN A 99 -1.64 15.93 -3.64
CA ASN A 99 -2.27 17.09 -4.26
C ASN A 99 -2.83 16.66 -5.62
N ASP A 100 -4.14 16.80 -5.75
CA ASP A 100 -4.86 16.62 -6.99
C ASP A 100 -4.89 17.95 -7.74
N ARG A 101 -4.48 17.97 -9.01
CA ARG A 101 -4.43 19.20 -9.80
C ARG A 101 -5.84 19.75 -10.11
N ASP A 102 -6.84 18.89 -10.14
CA ASP A 102 -8.21 19.21 -10.56
C ASP A 102 -9.10 19.50 -9.34
N ARG A 103 -8.61 19.27 -8.10
CA ARG A 103 -9.37 19.46 -6.85
C ARG A 103 -8.53 20.21 -5.81
N PRO A 104 -9.03 21.36 -5.29
CA PRO A 104 -8.31 22.09 -4.26
C PRO A 104 -8.30 21.33 -2.94
N GLY A 105 -7.19 21.43 -2.22
CA GLY A 105 -7.02 20.88 -0.88
C GLY A 105 -5.92 19.83 -0.80
N ASP A 106 -5.57 19.49 0.44
CA ASP A 106 -4.61 18.46 0.74
C ASP A 106 -5.33 17.17 1.10
N PHE A 107 -5.02 16.13 0.33
CA PHE A 107 -5.60 14.81 0.54
C PHE A 107 -4.58 13.88 1.18
N ASP A 108 -5.05 12.95 1.98
CA ASP A 108 -4.21 11.90 2.54
C ASP A 108 -4.89 10.52 2.55
N SER A 109 -4.04 9.49 2.53
CA SER A 109 -4.41 8.09 2.75
C SER A 109 -3.36 7.45 3.63
N SER A 110 -3.76 6.48 4.45
CA SER A 110 -2.82 5.78 5.34
C SER A 110 -3.30 4.37 5.63
N GLY A 111 -2.39 3.52 6.05
CA GLY A 111 -2.68 2.11 6.35
C GLY A 111 -1.46 1.37 6.87
N ALA A 112 -1.68 0.13 7.28
CA ALA A 112 -0.61 -0.80 7.58
C ALA A 112 -0.02 -1.37 6.29
N CYS A 113 1.23 -1.83 6.36
CA CYS A 113 1.85 -2.62 5.30
C CYS A 113 2.22 -4.00 5.81
N ASP A 114 2.11 -4.97 4.93
CA ASP A 114 2.67 -6.30 5.09
C ASP A 114 4.20 -6.23 5.13
N HIS A 115 4.82 -7.30 5.65
CA HIS A 115 6.25 -7.50 5.51
C HIS A 115 6.65 -7.52 4.03
N ALA A 116 7.92 -7.19 3.76
CA ALA A 116 8.44 -7.20 2.40
C ALA A 116 8.31 -8.59 1.74
N LEU A 117 7.84 -8.61 0.50
CA LEU A 117 7.65 -9.82 -0.31
C LEU A 117 8.41 -9.71 -1.63
N ALA A 118 8.82 -10.85 -2.19
CA ALA A 118 9.36 -10.87 -3.55
C ALA A 118 8.21 -10.84 -4.55
N GLU A 119 8.41 -10.07 -5.61
CA GLU A 119 7.55 -10.09 -6.76
C GLU A 119 8.07 -11.11 -7.78
N GLU A 120 7.19 -12.02 -8.20
CA GLU A 120 7.53 -13.18 -9.03
C GLU A 120 8.04 -12.79 -10.43
N THR A 121 7.49 -11.72 -11.03
CA THR A 121 7.70 -11.40 -12.46
C THR A 121 8.86 -10.45 -12.76
N HIS A 122 9.32 -9.66 -11.78
CA HIS A 122 10.30 -8.59 -11.91
C HIS A 122 11.45 -8.68 -10.91
N HIS A 123 11.44 -9.71 -10.04
CA HIS A 123 12.48 -9.96 -9.03
C HIS A 123 12.74 -8.72 -8.15
N GLU A 124 11.67 -7.96 -7.89
CA GLU A 124 11.69 -6.78 -7.04
C GLU A 124 11.15 -7.16 -5.66
N ILE A 125 11.75 -6.63 -4.60
CA ILE A 125 11.21 -6.72 -3.24
C ILE A 125 10.38 -5.47 -2.99
N ARG A 126 9.18 -5.63 -2.43
CA ARG A 126 8.25 -4.53 -2.16
C ARG A 126 7.44 -4.76 -0.88
N TYR A 127 7.01 -3.67 -0.27
CA TYR A 127 5.91 -3.71 0.70
C TYR A 127 4.57 -3.72 -0.04
N SER A 128 3.62 -4.50 0.48
CA SER A 128 2.20 -4.43 0.13
C SER A 128 1.51 -3.62 1.22
N CYS A 129 0.86 -2.52 0.86
CA CYS A 129 0.21 -1.62 1.80
C CYS A 129 -1.28 -1.51 1.43
N PRO A 130 -2.12 -2.45 1.88
CA PRO A 130 -3.56 -2.40 1.62
C PRO A 130 -4.20 -1.20 2.32
N VAL A 131 -5.31 -0.71 1.75
CA VAL A 131 -6.19 0.25 2.43
C VAL A 131 -7.45 -0.48 2.83
N ASP A 132 -7.75 -0.45 4.12
CA ASP A 132 -8.94 -1.09 4.68
C ASP A 132 -10.22 -0.43 4.15
N CYS A 133 -11.26 -1.25 3.97
CA CYS A 133 -12.64 -0.89 3.62
C CYS A 133 -13.00 -0.68 2.13
N GLU A 134 -12.08 -0.34 1.23
CA GLU A 134 -12.44 0.07 -0.15
C GLU A 134 -11.78 -0.78 -1.25
N GLY A 135 -10.83 -1.63 -0.87
CA GLY A 135 -10.10 -2.51 -1.78
C GLY A 135 -9.04 -1.76 -2.58
N GLY A 136 -7.84 -2.34 -2.62
CA GLY A 136 -6.67 -1.74 -3.25
C GLY A 136 -5.60 -1.42 -2.22
N GLY A 137 -4.82 -0.38 -2.49
CA GLY A 137 -3.63 -0.03 -1.75
C GLY A 137 -2.53 0.51 -2.67
N ILE A 138 -1.34 0.58 -2.08
CA ILE A 138 -0.10 0.84 -2.79
C ILE A 138 0.87 -0.30 -2.58
N GLU A 139 1.73 -0.50 -3.57
CA GLU A 139 2.95 -1.28 -3.38
C GLU A 139 4.14 -0.34 -3.42
N VAL A 140 5.09 -0.55 -2.51
CA VAL A 140 6.26 0.33 -2.38
C VAL A 140 7.52 -0.50 -2.58
N ALA A 141 8.23 -0.22 -3.66
CA ALA A 141 9.57 -0.75 -3.91
C ALA A 141 10.62 0.36 -3.88
N LEU A 142 11.89 -0.01 -3.97
CA LEU A 142 13.00 0.93 -4.15
C LEU A 142 13.63 0.80 -5.53
N SER A 143 13.96 1.96 -6.11
CA SER A 143 14.92 2.07 -7.20
C SER A 143 16.25 1.40 -6.87
N LYS A 144 16.99 0.97 -7.89
CA LYS A 144 18.24 0.21 -7.74
C LYS A 144 19.34 0.96 -6.98
N ASP A 145 19.29 2.30 -6.95
CA ASP A 145 20.26 3.16 -6.26
C ASP A 145 19.76 3.66 -4.89
N ASP A 146 18.60 3.16 -4.43
CA ASP A 146 17.98 3.47 -3.14
C ASP A 146 17.56 4.93 -2.92
N LYS A 147 17.63 5.75 -3.98
CA LYS A 147 17.34 7.19 -3.92
C LYS A 147 15.88 7.53 -4.16
N SER A 148 15.11 6.60 -4.70
CA SER A 148 13.68 6.81 -4.98
C SER A 148 12.85 5.60 -4.60
N ALA A 149 11.66 5.85 -4.06
CA ALA A 149 10.60 4.87 -3.94
C ALA A 149 9.83 4.76 -5.27
N ILE A 150 9.44 3.55 -5.63
CA ILE A 150 8.55 3.25 -6.75
C ILE A 150 7.21 2.85 -6.15
N VAL A 151 6.26 3.78 -6.18
CA VAL A 151 4.90 3.59 -5.66
C VAL A 151 4.02 3.12 -6.80
N ARG A 152 3.48 1.90 -6.68
CA ARG A 152 2.46 1.39 -7.61
C ARG A 152 1.12 1.54 -6.95
N LEU A 153 0.29 2.38 -7.54
CA LEU A 153 -1.07 2.62 -7.08
C LEU A 153 -2.01 1.61 -7.74
N ALA A 154 -2.94 1.05 -6.95
CA ALA A 154 -4.11 0.36 -7.49
C ALA A 154 -5.35 1.26 -7.38
N ARG A 155 -5.82 1.42 -6.15
CA ARG A 155 -6.90 2.33 -5.74
C ARG A 155 -6.68 2.63 -4.28
N ILE A 156 -6.88 3.87 -3.87
CA ILE A 156 -6.90 4.26 -2.45
C ILE A 156 -8.04 5.23 -2.20
N THR A 157 -8.57 5.18 -1.00
CA THR A 157 -9.45 6.24 -0.49
C THR A 157 -8.60 7.41 -0.03
N MET A 158 -8.97 8.59 -0.49
CA MET A 158 -8.42 9.87 -0.06
C MET A 158 -9.41 10.54 0.87
N TRP A 159 -8.87 11.11 1.94
CA TRP A 159 -9.57 11.99 2.87
C TRP A 159 -9.01 13.39 2.71
N GLN A 160 -9.85 14.41 2.80
CA GLN A 160 -9.33 15.76 3.01
C GLN A 160 -8.76 15.85 4.42
N ARG A 161 -7.50 16.28 4.55
CA ARG A 161 -6.74 16.22 5.81
C ARG A 161 -7.45 16.91 6.98
N ASP A 162 -8.14 18.02 6.71
CA ASP A 162 -8.85 18.82 7.71
C ASP A 162 -10.25 18.27 8.07
N ASN A 163 -10.76 17.29 7.31
CA ASN A 163 -12.09 16.71 7.47
C ASN A 163 -12.06 15.23 7.88
N LYS A 164 -10.90 14.68 8.23
CA LYS A 164 -10.79 13.26 8.63
C LYS A 164 -11.55 13.04 9.95
N PRO A 165 -12.33 11.96 10.13
CA PRO A 165 -13.19 11.77 11.31
C PRO A 165 -12.46 11.80 12.66
N ASP A 166 -11.16 11.48 12.70
CA ASP A 166 -10.29 11.51 13.88
C ASP A 166 -9.60 12.86 14.12
N THR A 167 -9.62 13.79 13.14
CA THR A 167 -9.04 15.15 13.26
C THR A 167 -10.10 16.25 13.21
N ALA A 168 -11.34 15.92 12.81
CA ALA A 168 -12.45 16.84 12.77
C ALA A 168 -12.74 17.41 14.17
N LYS A 169 -12.77 18.75 14.28
CA LYS A 169 -13.35 19.41 15.44
C LYS A 169 -14.81 18.94 15.61
N PRO A 170 -15.30 18.63 16.83
CA PRO A 170 -16.68 18.17 17.06
C PRO A 170 -17.76 19.10 16.47
N ASP A 171 -17.41 20.37 16.36
CA ASP A 171 -18.20 21.50 15.88
C ASP A 171 -18.06 21.78 14.36
N ILE A 172 -17.17 21.06 13.66
CA ILE A 172 -16.92 21.18 12.20
C ILE A 172 -17.04 19.81 11.50
N ALA A 173 -17.37 18.74 12.22
CA ALA A 173 -17.64 17.42 11.64
C ALA A 173 -18.78 17.54 10.62
N LYS A 174 -18.41 17.60 9.34
CA LYS A 174 -19.36 17.58 8.23
C LYS A 174 -19.95 16.16 8.15
N PRO A 175 -21.24 16.04 7.80
CA PRO A 175 -21.90 14.74 7.71
C PRO A 175 -21.11 13.81 6.79
N ASP A 176 -21.09 12.54 7.19
CA ASP A 176 -20.33 11.38 6.71
C ASP A 176 -20.45 11.09 5.19
N SER A 177 -21.15 11.95 4.44
CA SER A 177 -21.45 11.81 3.01
C SER A 177 -20.62 12.71 2.09
N GLU A 178 -19.72 13.56 2.61
CA GLU A 178 -18.91 14.47 1.78
C GLU A 178 -17.41 14.32 2.12
N ALA A 179 -16.66 13.71 1.20
CA ALA A 179 -15.19 13.74 1.02
C ALA A 179 -14.36 12.48 1.35
N SER A 180 -14.93 11.27 1.30
CA SER A 180 -14.15 10.13 0.80
C SER A 180 -14.25 10.10 -0.73
N ASP A 181 -13.12 10.21 -1.42
CA ASP A 181 -13.04 10.01 -2.87
C ASP A 181 -11.89 9.07 -3.18
N ALA A 182 -11.98 8.32 -4.27
CA ALA A 182 -10.98 7.32 -4.60
C ALA A 182 -9.98 7.85 -5.62
N LEU A 183 -8.69 7.77 -5.31
CA LEU A 183 -7.65 7.88 -6.33
C LEU A 183 -7.50 6.49 -6.95
N VAL A 184 -7.84 6.38 -8.23
CA VAL A 184 -7.77 5.13 -8.99
C VAL A 184 -6.62 5.24 -9.98
N ALA A 185 -5.84 4.17 -10.09
CA ALA A 185 -4.75 4.09 -11.05
C ALA A 185 -5.24 4.36 -12.49
N GLY A 186 -4.87 5.53 -13.01
CA GLY A 186 -5.08 5.94 -14.40
C GLY A 186 -3.89 5.56 -15.30
N SER A 187 -3.93 5.96 -16.57
CA SER A 187 -2.77 5.76 -17.47
C SER A 187 -1.52 6.47 -16.98
N ASP A 188 -1.69 7.63 -16.34
CA ASP A 188 -0.60 8.51 -15.90
C ASP A 188 -0.46 8.54 -14.37
N ASP A 189 -1.35 7.89 -13.63
CA ASP A 189 -1.39 7.86 -12.15
C ASP A 189 -1.25 6.43 -11.59
N LYS A 190 -0.59 5.52 -12.32
CA LYS A 190 -0.41 4.13 -11.89
C LYS A 190 0.91 3.89 -11.15
N ILE A 191 1.97 4.56 -11.56
CA ILE A 191 3.32 4.36 -11.03
C ILE A 191 3.96 5.73 -10.81
N PHE A 192 4.38 5.98 -9.58
CA PHE A 192 5.08 7.21 -9.19
C PHE A 192 6.50 6.87 -8.75
N ARG A 193 7.45 7.64 -9.24
CA ARG A 193 8.80 7.70 -8.69
C ARG A 193 8.86 8.87 -7.72
N LEU A 194 9.07 8.58 -6.44
CA LEU A 194 9.20 9.58 -5.39
C LEU A 194 10.66 9.61 -4.93
N ASP A 195 11.27 10.78 -4.91
CA ASP A 195 12.67 10.94 -4.54
C ASP A 195 12.79 11.02 -3.02
N ARG A 196 13.78 10.34 -2.44
CA ARG A 196 14.03 10.33 -1.01
C ARG A 196 14.43 11.73 -0.56
N THR A 197 13.82 12.20 0.52
CA THR A 197 14.14 13.50 1.13
C THR A 197 14.27 13.40 2.64
N ASP A 198 14.40 14.55 3.32
CA ASP A 198 14.47 14.57 4.78
C ASP A 198 13.12 14.10 5.37
N PRO A 199 13.11 13.28 6.44
CA PRO A 199 11.86 12.88 7.09
C PRO A 199 10.92 14.03 7.46
N ASN A 200 11.48 15.22 7.75
CA ASN A 200 10.72 16.41 8.07
C ASN A 200 9.88 16.97 6.91
N ASP A 201 10.24 16.66 5.66
CA ASP A 201 9.45 17.09 4.50
C ASP A 201 8.06 16.41 4.51
N CYS A 202 7.94 15.24 5.12
CA CYS A 202 6.69 14.52 5.31
C CYS A 202 5.98 14.84 6.64
N ALA A 203 6.47 15.80 7.44
CA ALA A 203 5.93 16.09 8.77
C ALA A 203 4.45 16.51 8.75
N GLY A 204 3.97 17.11 7.65
CA GLY A 204 2.56 17.47 7.48
C GLY A 204 1.60 16.27 7.42
N LEU A 205 2.11 15.05 7.23
CA LEU A 205 1.31 13.82 7.23
C LEU A 205 1.10 13.25 8.64
N VAL A 206 1.88 13.70 9.63
CA VAL A 206 1.83 13.16 10.99
C VAL A 206 0.84 13.95 11.84
N THR A 207 -0.25 13.28 12.22
CA THR A 207 -1.34 13.87 13.02
C THR A 207 -1.12 13.76 14.53
N ASP A 208 -0.42 12.72 15.00
CA ASP A 208 -0.11 12.57 16.42
C ASP A 208 1.04 13.49 16.84
N ARG A 209 0.83 14.26 17.92
CA ARG A 209 1.79 15.26 18.38
C ARG A 209 3.09 14.64 18.91
N LYS A 210 3.03 13.46 19.52
CA LYS A 210 4.23 12.79 20.05
C LYS A 210 5.04 12.19 18.92
N GLU A 211 4.38 11.56 17.95
CA GLU A 211 5.00 11.06 16.73
C GLU A 211 5.66 12.19 15.93
N LEU A 212 4.97 13.32 15.77
CA LEU A 212 5.50 14.50 15.07
C LEU A 212 6.74 15.06 15.76
N ALA A 213 6.73 15.15 17.10
CA ALA A 213 7.92 15.55 17.85
C ALA A 213 9.07 14.56 17.64
N ALA A 214 8.81 13.26 17.70
CA ALA A 214 9.81 12.22 17.48
C ALA A 214 10.40 12.25 16.05
N LEU A 215 9.59 12.56 15.04
CA LEU A 215 10.03 12.75 13.65
C LEU A 215 10.98 13.95 13.53
N ARG A 216 10.62 15.08 14.15
CA ARG A 216 11.39 16.35 14.10
C ARG A 216 12.73 16.33 14.83
N HIS A 217 12.96 15.32 15.66
CA HIS A 217 14.22 15.12 16.38
C HIS A 217 15.16 14.11 15.69
N LYS A 218 14.85 13.70 14.45
CA LYS A 218 15.72 12.87 13.61
C LYS A 218 16.58 13.71 12.69
#